data_AF-A0A9Q1UWR4-F1
#
_entry.id   AF-A0A9Q1UWR4-F1
#
_cell.length_a   1.000
_cell.length_b   1.000
_cell.length_c   1.000
_cell.angle_alpha   90.00
_cell.angle_beta   90.00
_cell.angle_gamma   90.00
#
_symmetry.space_group_name_H-M   'P 1'
#
loop_
_entity.id
_entity.type
_entity.pdbx_description
1 polymer ?
#
loop_
_entity_poly.entity_id
_entity_poly.type
_entity_poly.pdbx_seq_one_letter_code
_entity_poly.pdbx_strand_id
1 'polypeptide(L)'
;MGWMNNLSGKFIFVRPFTLIEKIKINRIEKIKDKNTRKIVMYSICVKRNITNENVVKYIRFIKNIDIPNRILCKSTIIDVYKSIKDSENIKDNLKSDLRILLGCKGITFIY
;
A
#
# COMPACT_ATOMS: atom_id res chain seq x y z
N MET A 1 26.22 42.60 -31.98
CA MET A 1 26.86 41.28 -31.80
C MET A 1 27.72 41.36 -30.55
N GLY A 2 27.61 40.54 -29.52
CA GLY A 2 26.78 39.38 -29.29
C GLY A 2 26.50 39.25 -27.79
N TRP A 3 25.39 38.59 -27.48
CA TRP A 3 24.99 38.25 -26.12
C TRP A 3 25.95 37.19 -25.56
N MET A 4 26.48 37.41 -24.36
CA MET A 4 27.06 36.34 -23.54
C MET A 4 26.36 36.38 -22.18
N ASN A 5 25.17 35.78 -22.14
CA ASN A 5 24.53 35.43 -20.90
C ASN A 5 25.25 34.22 -20.32
N ASN A 6 25.93 34.43 -19.19
CA ASN A 6 26.51 33.38 -18.36
C ASN A 6 25.39 32.43 -17.90
N LEU A 7 25.21 31.32 -18.62
CA LEU A 7 24.44 30.18 -18.16
C LEU A 7 25.20 29.51 -17.01
N SER A 8 24.94 29.99 -15.80
CA SER A 8 25.21 29.30 -14.54
C SER A 8 24.39 28.01 -14.51
N GLY A 9 24.87 26.98 -15.21
CA GLY A 9 24.35 25.62 -15.13
C GLY A 9 24.52 25.11 -13.71
N LYS A 10 23.44 25.11 -12.92
CA LYS A 10 23.36 24.34 -11.67
C LYS A 10 23.50 22.87 -12.04
N PHE A 11 24.72 22.33 -11.97
CA PHE A 11 24.96 20.90 -12.03
C PHE A 11 24.28 20.27 -10.81
N ILE A 12 23.10 19.67 -11.02
CA ILE A 12 22.49 18.77 -10.05
C ILE A 12 23.36 17.52 -10.07
N PHE A 13 24.28 17.44 -9.11
CA PHE A 13 25.18 16.29 -8.95
C PHE A 13 24.35 15.11 -8.46
N VAL A 14 23.77 14.34 -9.39
CA VAL A 14 23.13 13.06 -9.08
C VAL A 14 24.27 12.10 -8.70
N ARG A 15 24.47 11.87 -7.40
CA ARG A 15 25.49 10.92 -6.92
C ARG A 15 25.26 9.57 -7.62
N PRO A 16 26.27 8.99 -8.29
CA PRO A 16 26.11 7.67 -8.90
C PRO A 16 25.89 6.65 -7.78
N PHE A 17 24.72 6.00 -7.80
CA PHE A 17 24.45 4.88 -6.90
C PHE A 17 25.49 3.79 -7.13
N THR A 18 26.16 3.39 -6.05
CA THR A 18 27.08 2.26 -6.05
C THR A 18 26.34 0.97 -6.44
N LEU A 19 27.05 -0.01 -7.02
CA LEU A 19 26.44 -1.31 -7.38
C LEU A 19 25.73 -1.97 -6.19
N ILE A 20 26.25 -1.78 -4.97
CA ILE A 20 25.66 -2.29 -3.72
C ILE A 20 24.31 -1.64 -3.44
N GLU A 21 24.17 -0.33 -3.64
CA GLU A 21 22.90 0.38 -3.47
C GLU A 21 21.87 -0.06 -4.50
N LYS A 22 22.28 -0.24 -5.77
CA LYS A 22 21.40 -0.77 -6.82
C LYS A 22 20.85 -2.16 -6.47
N ILE A 23 21.68 -3.06 -5.92
CA ILE A 23 21.24 -4.39 -5.48
C ILE A 23 20.26 -4.29 -4.30
N LYS A 24 20.52 -3.41 -3.33
CA LYS A 24 19.62 -3.18 -2.19
C LYS A 24 18.25 -2.65 -2.64
N ILE A 25 18.23 -1.65 -3.53
CA ILE A 25 17.00 -1.08 -4.08
C ILE A 25 16.18 -2.16 -4.80
N ASN A 26 16.81 -2.95 -5.67
CA ASN A 26 16.14 -4.01 -6.42
C ASN A 26 15.53 -5.08 -5.49
N ARG A 27 16.22 -5.45 -4.39
CA ARG A 27 15.65 -6.35 -3.37
C ARG A 27 14.43 -5.75 -2.68
N ILE A 28 14.48 -4.47 -2.32
CA ILE A 28 13.34 -3.76 -1.70
C ILE A 28 12.15 -3.72 -2.65
N GLU A 29 12.36 -3.45 -3.94
CA GLU A 29 11.31 -3.46 -4.96
C GLU A 29 10.66 -4.84 -5.11
N LYS A 30 11.48 -5.90 -5.19
CA LYS A 30 10.96 -7.28 -5.25
C LYS A 30 10.10 -7.64 -4.03
N ILE A 31 10.48 -7.19 -2.83
CA ILE A 31 9.67 -7.41 -1.62
C ILE A 31 8.35 -6.65 -1.72
N LYS A 32 8.39 -5.38 -2.16
CA LYS A 32 7.18 -4.56 -2.36
C LYS A 32 6.23 -5.19 -3.38
N ASP A 33 6.75 -5.73 -4.48
CA ASP A 33 5.96 -6.44 -5.50
C ASP A 33 5.31 -7.70 -4.93
N LYS A 34 6.06 -8.51 -4.17
CA LYS A 34 5.55 -9.72 -3.53
C LYS A 34 4.42 -9.39 -2.55
N ASN A 35 4.59 -8.35 -1.73
CA ASN A 35 3.55 -7.92 -0.78
C ASN A 35 2.33 -7.35 -1.51
N THR A 36 2.54 -6.58 -2.58
CA THR A 36 1.44 -6.07 -3.44
C THR A 36 0.60 -7.22 -3.97
N ARG A 37 1.22 -8.25 -4.55
CA ARG A 37 0.51 -9.43 -5.07
C ARG A 37 -0.27 -10.15 -3.98
N LYS A 38 0.32 -10.35 -2.80
CA LYS A 38 -0.36 -10.97 -1.65
C LYS A 38 -1.58 -10.18 -1.22
N ILE A 39 -1.46 -8.85 -1.08
CA ILE A 39 -2.56 -7.96 -0.70
C ILE A 39 -3.70 -8.07 -1.71
N VAL A 40 -3.40 -7.99 -3.00
CA VAL A 40 -4.43 -8.07 -4.06
C VAL A 40 -5.13 -9.43 -4.04
N MET A 41 -4.38 -10.53 -4.00
CA MET A 41 -4.95 -11.87 -3.96
C MET A 41 -5.86 -12.08 -2.74
N TYR A 42 -5.38 -11.77 -1.53
CA TYR A 42 -6.17 -11.94 -0.30
C TYR A 42 -7.41 -11.05 -0.30
N SER A 43 -7.28 -9.81 -0.80
CA SER A 43 -8.39 -8.86 -0.91
C SER A 43 -9.49 -9.37 -1.85
N ILE A 44 -9.13 -9.96 -2.99
CA ILE A 44 -10.08 -10.60 -3.91
C ILE A 44 -10.77 -11.78 -3.23
N CYS A 45 -10.02 -12.64 -2.52
CA CYS A 45 -10.58 -13.79 -1.82
C CYS A 45 -11.63 -13.38 -0.78
N VAL A 46 -11.34 -12.36 0.03
CA VAL A 46 -12.24 -11.86 1.07
C VAL A 46 -13.47 -11.21 0.45
N LYS A 47 -13.29 -10.39 -0.60
CA LYS A 47 -14.40 -9.73 -1.29
C LYS A 47 -15.40 -10.73 -1.92
N ARG A 48 -14.92 -11.89 -2.37
CA ARG A 48 -15.77 -12.96 -2.94
C ARG A 48 -16.61 -13.70 -1.89
N ASN A 49 -16.15 -13.76 -0.64
CA ASN A 49 -16.84 -14.49 0.43
C ASN A 49 -16.70 -13.74 1.77
N ILE A 50 -17.52 -12.71 1.94
CA ILE A 50 -17.51 -11.84 3.10
C ILE A 50 -18.25 -12.54 4.25
N THR A 51 -17.49 -13.12 5.17
CA THR A 51 -17.98 -13.72 6.42
C THR A 51 -17.15 -13.22 7.59
N ASN A 52 -17.70 -13.28 8.80
CA ASN A 52 -16.99 -12.84 10.01
C ASN A 52 -15.62 -13.53 10.17
N GLU A 53 -15.52 -14.83 9.89
CA GLU A 53 -14.25 -15.56 9.93
C GLU A 53 -13.23 -15.05 8.92
N ASN A 54 -13.66 -14.81 7.68
CA ASN A 54 -12.77 -14.31 6.63
C ASN A 54 -12.32 -12.87 6.90
N VAL A 55 -13.19 -12.04 7.48
CA VAL A 55 -12.82 -10.69 7.92
C VAL A 55 -11.80 -10.75 9.07
N VAL A 56 -11.96 -11.64 10.05
CA VAL A 56 -10.95 -11.84 11.11
C VAL A 56 -9.61 -12.28 10.53
N LYS A 57 -9.61 -13.22 9.58
CA LYS A 57 -8.39 -13.65 8.87
C LYS A 57 -7.76 -12.48 8.11
N TYR A 58 -8.57 -11.63 7.47
CA TYR A 58 -8.10 -10.45 6.75
C TYR A 58 -7.46 -9.42 7.67
N ILE A 59 -8.10 -9.12 8.82
CA ILE A 59 -7.54 -8.22 9.84
C ILE A 59 -6.17 -8.72 10.31
N ARG A 60 -6.05 -10.02 10.63
CA ARG A 60 -4.76 -10.62 11.01
C ARG A 60 -3.71 -10.52 9.89
N PHE A 61 -4.12 -10.75 8.65
CA PHE A 61 -3.26 -10.62 7.47
C PHE A 61 -2.73 -9.19 7.32
N ILE A 62 -3.61 -8.18 7.35
CA ILE A 62 -3.23 -6.76 7.23
C ILE A 62 -2.34 -6.31 8.40
N LYS A 63 -2.61 -6.81 9.61
CA LYS A 63 -1.77 -6.53 10.79
C LYS A 63 -0.33 -6.98 10.56
N ASN A 64 -0.14 -8.18 10.04
CA ASN A 64 1.15 -8.83 9.91
C ASN A 64 1.93 -8.47 8.64
N ILE A 65 1.29 -7.85 7.64
CA ILE A 65 1.95 -7.48 6.39
C ILE A 65 2.40 -6.01 6.40
N ASP A 66 3.55 -5.76 5.77
CA ASP A 66 3.97 -4.42 5.40
C ASP A 66 3.22 -3.99 4.14
N ILE A 67 2.50 -2.86 4.22
CA ILE A 67 1.69 -2.35 3.11
C ILE A 67 2.58 -1.41 2.30
N PRO A 68 2.97 -1.79 1.06
CA PRO A 68 3.78 -0.91 0.24
C PRO A 68 3.04 0.41 0.00
N ASN A 69 3.76 1.53 0.00
CA ASN A 69 3.20 2.83 -0.36
C ASN A 69 2.94 2.90 -1.89
N ARG A 70 1.96 2.13 -2.35
CA ARG A 70 1.50 2.06 -3.73
C ARG A 70 0.00 2.31 -3.75
N ILE A 71 -0.44 3.13 -4.70
CA ILE A 71 -1.86 3.50 -4.89
C ILE A 71 -2.71 2.24 -5.00
N LEU A 72 -2.28 1.26 -5.80
CA LEU A 72 -2.98 -0.01 -5.99
C LEU A 72 -3.24 -0.77 -4.69
N CYS A 73 -2.28 -0.81 -3.75
CA CYS A 73 -2.48 -1.50 -2.47
C CYS A 73 -3.53 -0.76 -1.63
N LYS A 74 -3.39 0.55 -1.52
CA LYS A 74 -4.29 1.40 -0.72
C LYS A 74 -5.71 1.35 -1.27
N SER A 75 -5.89 1.51 -2.58
CA SER A 75 -7.21 1.44 -3.23
C SER A 75 -7.87 0.08 -3.04
N THR A 76 -7.12 -1.01 -3.24
CA THR A 76 -7.65 -2.37 -3.09
C THR A 76 -8.14 -2.62 -1.65
N ILE A 77 -7.37 -2.19 -0.65
CA ILE A 77 -7.73 -2.38 0.76
C ILE A 77 -8.94 -1.51 1.14
N ILE A 78 -8.99 -0.27 0.66
CA ILE A 78 -10.15 0.62 0.85
C ILE A 78 -11.41 0.02 0.24
N ASP A 79 -11.32 -0.54 -0.97
CA ASP A 79 -12.46 -1.17 -1.63
C ASP A 79 -12.98 -2.39 -0.86
N VAL A 80 -12.08 -3.23 -0.33
CA VAL A 80 -12.48 -4.35 0.55
C VAL A 80 -13.13 -3.84 1.82
N TYR A 81 -12.56 -2.81 2.46
CA TYR A 81 -13.16 -2.22 3.65
C TYR A 81 -14.57 -1.69 3.38
N LYS A 82 -14.81 -1.00 2.25
CA LYS A 82 -16.15 -0.56 1.84
C LYS A 82 -17.11 -1.74 1.74
N SER A 83 -16.74 -2.79 1.02
CA SER A 83 -17.57 -4.00 0.90
C SER A 83 -17.86 -4.67 2.25
N ILE A 84 -16.92 -4.67 3.19
CA ILE A 84 -17.11 -5.20 4.55
C ILE A 84 -18.03 -4.28 5.37
N LYS A 85 -17.84 -2.96 5.27
CA LYS A 85 -18.61 -1.95 6.00
C LYS A 85 -20.09 -2.01 5.61
N ASP A 86 -20.36 -2.11 4.31
CA ASP A 86 -21.70 -2.13 3.74
C ASP A 86 -22.42 -3.49 3.95
N SER A 87 -21.70 -4.52 4.43
CA SER A 87 -22.29 -5.83 4.73
C SER A 87 -22.98 -5.84 6.10
N GLU A 88 -24.29 -6.14 6.13
CA GLU A 88 -25.08 -6.29 7.36
C GLU A 88 -24.68 -7.53 8.19
N ASN A 89 -24.15 -8.57 7.53
CA ASN A 89 -23.80 -9.84 8.16
C ASN A 89 -22.45 -9.82 8.92
N ILE A 90 -21.72 -8.71 8.85
CA ILE A 90 -20.44 -8.53 9.54
C ILE A 90 -20.64 -7.76 10.83
N LYS A 91 -20.10 -8.33 11.91
CA LYS A 91 -20.13 -7.71 13.24
C LYS A 91 -19.46 -6.32 13.21
N ASP A 92 -20.08 -5.35 13.85
CA ASP A 92 -19.60 -3.97 13.86
C ASP A 92 -18.24 -3.81 14.55
N ASN A 93 -17.92 -4.67 15.52
CA ASN A 93 -16.59 -4.70 16.14
C ASN A 93 -15.50 -5.01 15.10
N LEU A 94 -15.72 -5.93 14.17
CA LEU A 94 -14.77 -6.25 13.10
C LEU A 94 -14.61 -5.10 12.11
N LYS A 95 -15.70 -4.38 11.79
CA LYS A 95 -15.65 -3.19 10.95
C LYS A 95 -14.80 -2.10 11.61
N SER A 96 -15.03 -1.86 12.90
CA SER A 96 -14.27 -0.89 13.70
C SER A 96 -12.79 -1.27 13.83
N ASP A 97 -12.49 -2.51 14.19
CA ASP A 97 -11.12 -3.03 14.30
C ASP A 97 -10.35 -2.88 12.99
N LEU A 98 -10.99 -3.23 11.87
CA LEU A 98 -10.39 -3.06 10.56
C LEU A 98 -10.15 -1.58 10.25
N ARG A 99 -11.11 -0.68 10.54
CA ARG A 99 -10.96 0.76 10.33
C ARG A 99 -9.76 1.32 11.11
N ILE A 100 -9.67 0.99 12.40
CA ILE A 100 -8.58 1.43 13.28
C ILE A 100 -7.25 0.91 12.77
N LEU A 101 -7.18 -0.39 12.44
CA LEU A 101 -5.97 -1.01 11.91
C LEU A 101 -5.47 -0.32 10.63
N LEU A 102 -6.40 0.01 9.72
CA LEU A 102 -6.08 0.70 8.48
C LEU A 102 -5.57 2.13 8.73
N GLY A 103 -6.18 2.84 9.68
CA GLY A 103 -5.67 4.13 10.16
C GLY A 103 -4.23 4.03 10.70
N CYS A 104 -3.94 3.03 11.55
CA CYS A 104 -2.59 2.79 12.07
C CYS A 104 -1.56 2.44 10.98
N LYS A 105 -2.00 1.91 9.84
CA LYS A 105 -1.17 1.60 8.67
C LYS A 105 -1.06 2.77 7.68
N GLY A 106 -1.59 3.95 8.01
CA GLY A 106 -1.54 5.14 7.16
C GLY A 106 -2.45 5.06 5.93
N ILE A 107 -3.52 4.26 6.00
CA ILE A 107 -4.58 4.22 5.00
C ILE A 107 -5.69 5.13 5.48
N THR A 108 -5.77 6.32 4.87
CA THR A 108 -6.81 7.30 5.14
C THR A 108 -7.98 7.11 4.20
N PHE A 109 -9.19 7.13 4.76
CA PHE A 109 -10.43 7.14 3.99
C PHE A 109 -10.81 8.60 3.73
N ILE A 110 -10.76 9.03 2.47
CA ILE A 110 -11.41 10.28 2.07
C ILE A 110 -12.89 9.92 1.92
N TYR A 111 -13.70 10.52 2.79
CA TYR A 111 -15.15 10.33 2.83
C TYR A 111 -15.84 11.29 1.87
#